data_AF-A0A259LJS9-F1
#
_entry.id   AF-A0A259LJS9-F1
#
_cell.length_a   1.000
_cell.length_b   1.000
_cell.length_c   1.000
_cell.angle_alpha   90.00
_cell.angle_beta   90.00
_cell.angle_gamma   90.00
#
_symmetry.space_group_name_H-M   'P 1'
#
loop_
_entity.id
_entity.type
_entity.pdbx_description
1 polymer ?
#
loop_
_entity_poly.entity_id
_entity_poly.type
_entity_poly.pdbx_seq_one_letter_code
_entity_poly.pdbx_strand_id
1 'polypeptide(L)'
;EFAGMKLSETHPPGLYQGPSGSRALNIGAGAAPRLMTQWPASARLLGDAEARSLRLAGPLLAIAAGLLALDLFIALFVAGRLRGLTRRGKAAAKATGGAAGALILAFAFLPQEPAHAQGGYELLPDGSYRAIPSPSTRVVPLPAGKASQKEIDAALTMRFGYIETGDRALNERTRAGLRGLSNILNMRTSVEPAEPHALNLETDALELYPLIFFVVPENAAPLPDQAVARLNAYLRSGGALVIDTRAGGDPAAQTDVTRLETLLAGLDAPQLQTVPENHVLSRSFYLIKDFPGRFAGRRLWIEKTGEPGATRGDGVSRLFIGDADWVSAWAVDQDGRDLYSVDGGPQQRETAR
;
A
#
# COMPACT_ATOMS: atom_id res chain seq x y z
N GLU A 1 -19.36 -3.38 39.97
CA GLU A 1 -17.97 -3.86 40.10
C GLU A 1 -16.90 -3.01 39.41
N PHE A 2 -17.22 -2.24 38.36
CA PHE A 2 -16.24 -1.40 37.62
C PHE A 2 -15.40 -0.40 38.46
N ALA A 3 -15.92 0.10 39.58
CA ALA A 3 -15.25 1.11 40.40
C ALA A 3 -13.99 0.58 41.12
N GLY A 4 -13.90 -0.73 41.39
CA GLY A 4 -12.80 -1.35 42.12
C GLY A 4 -11.70 -1.98 41.26
N MET A 5 -11.86 -2.00 39.94
CA MET A 5 -10.95 -2.71 39.03
C MET A 5 -9.52 -2.15 39.12
N LYS A 6 -8.55 -3.04 39.29
CA LYS A 6 -7.11 -2.75 39.36
C LYS A 6 -6.40 -3.50 38.24
N LEU A 7 -5.23 -2.99 37.85
CA LEU A 7 -4.36 -3.64 36.88
C LEU A 7 -3.97 -5.04 37.37
N SER A 8 -4.24 -6.07 36.58
CA SER A 8 -3.83 -7.46 36.85
C SER A 8 -3.70 -8.21 35.52
N GLU A 9 -3.17 -9.43 35.54
CA GLU A 9 -3.16 -10.28 34.34
C GLU A 9 -4.57 -10.51 33.77
N THR A 10 -5.58 -10.58 34.66
CA THR A 10 -6.99 -10.70 34.30
C THR A 10 -7.63 -9.39 33.84
N HIS A 11 -7.00 -8.24 34.11
CA HIS A 11 -7.46 -6.91 33.71
C HIS A 11 -6.26 -6.10 33.19
N PRO A 12 -5.78 -6.42 31.98
CA PRO A 12 -4.63 -5.76 31.38
C PRO A 12 -4.87 -4.25 31.15
N PRO A 13 -3.82 -3.46 30.89
CA PRO A 13 -3.96 -2.05 30.55
C PRO A 13 -4.88 -1.86 29.35
N GLY A 14 -5.79 -0.88 29.43
CA GLY A 14 -6.76 -0.65 28.36
C GLY A 14 -7.94 0.24 28.77
N LEU A 15 -8.81 0.51 27.79
CA LEU A 15 -10.06 1.23 28.00
C LEU A 15 -11.20 0.23 28.17
N TYR A 16 -11.80 0.22 29.36
CA TYR A 16 -12.91 -0.66 29.71
C TYR A 16 -14.22 0.13 29.67
N GLN A 17 -15.23 -0.40 28.99
CA GLN A 17 -16.55 0.21 28.90
C GLN A 17 -17.59 -0.69 29.59
N GLY A 18 -18.47 -0.07 30.37
CA GLY A 18 -19.59 -0.76 31.00
C GLY A 18 -20.83 0.12 31.09
N PRO A 19 -21.95 -0.42 31.61
CA PRO A 19 -23.21 0.31 31.73
C PRO A 19 -23.10 1.61 32.56
N SER A 20 -22.09 1.69 33.42
CA SER A 20 -21.83 2.83 34.30
C SER A 20 -20.79 3.83 33.76
N GLY A 21 -20.30 3.64 32.53
CA GLY A 21 -19.32 4.53 31.89
C GLY A 21 -18.05 3.83 31.41
N SER A 22 -17.08 4.64 30.95
CA SER A 22 -15.76 4.18 30.50
C SER A 22 -14.69 4.47 31.54
N ARG A 23 -13.76 3.53 31.74
CA ARG A 23 -12.60 3.69 32.63
C ARG A 23 -11.33 3.22 31.93
N ALA A 24 -10.29 4.06 31.94
CA ALA A 24 -8.96 3.69 31.48
C ALA A 24 -8.13 3.12 32.64
N LEU A 25 -7.51 1.96 32.43
CA LEU A 25 -6.47 1.41 33.29
C LEU A 25 -5.11 1.65 32.63
N ASN A 26 -4.41 2.69 33.09
CA ASN A 26 -3.12 3.08 32.54
C ASN A 26 -1.98 2.31 33.22
N ILE A 27 -1.04 1.79 32.42
CA ILE A 27 0.15 1.07 32.91
C ILE A 27 1.03 1.96 33.82
N GLY A 28 1.01 3.28 33.58
CA GLY A 28 1.79 4.27 34.31
C GLY A 28 0.98 5.07 35.32
N ALA A 29 -0.13 4.56 35.85
CA ALA A 29 -0.92 5.27 36.85
C ALA A 29 -0.06 5.60 38.10
N GLY A 30 0.26 6.89 38.29
CA GLY A 30 1.14 7.37 39.36
C GLY A 30 2.63 7.45 38.99
N ALA A 31 3.02 7.03 37.78
CA ALA A 31 4.35 7.26 37.26
C ALA A 31 4.47 8.69 36.71
N ALA A 32 5.53 9.41 37.09
CA ALA A 32 5.91 10.66 36.45
C ALA A 32 6.96 10.35 35.37
N PRO A 33 6.56 10.22 34.09
CA PRO A 33 7.52 9.95 33.03
C PRO A 33 8.54 11.09 32.96
N ARG A 34 9.83 10.75 32.87
CA ARG A 34 10.88 11.73 32.60
C ARG A 34 10.99 11.94 31.11
N LEU A 35 10.99 13.19 30.68
CA LEU A 35 11.17 13.55 29.29
C LEU A 35 12.56 13.08 28.81
N MET A 36 12.60 12.24 27.78
CA MET A 36 13.87 11.91 27.12
C MET A 36 14.27 13.09 26.25
N THR A 37 15.31 13.81 26.68
CA THR A 37 15.89 14.94 25.95
C THR A 37 17.06 14.54 25.05
N GLN A 38 17.61 13.34 25.24
CA GLN A 38 18.72 12.80 24.46
C GLN A 38 18.29 11.50 23.81
N TRP A 39 18.05 11.56 22.51
CA TRP A 39 17.71 10.41 21.69
C TRP A 39 18.99 9.83 21.07
N PRO A 40 19.16 8.49 21.00
CA PRO A 40 20.25 7.88 20.25
C PRO A 40 20.23 8.32 18.78
N ALA A 41 21.40 8.44 18.15
CA ALA A 41 21.49 8.82 16.73
C ALA A 41 20.75 7.86 15.77
N SER A 42 20.50 6.62 16.20
CA SER A 42 19.71 5.61 15.48
C SER A 42 18.20 5.71 15.70
N ALA A 43 17.73 6.54 16.63
CA ALA A 43 16.32 6.69 16.90
C ALA A 43 15.68 7.63 15.86
N ARG A 44 14.76 7.10 15.06
CA ARG A 44 13.88 7.89 14.21
C ARG A 44 12.63 8.24 15.01
N LEU A 45 12.47 9.51 15.36
CA LEU A 45 11.26 9.99 16.02
C LEU A 45 10.14 9.96 14.97
N LEU A 46 9.29 8.93 15.00
CA LEU A 46 7.99 9.02 14.37
C LEU A 46 7.15 9.91 15.30
N GLY A 47 7.02 11.18 14.94
CA GLY A 47 6.00 12.00 15.56
C GLY A 47 4.66 11.33 15.31
N ASP A 48 3.85 11.18 16.36
CA ASP A 48 2.44 10.89 16.18
C ASP A 48 1.89 12.01 15.30
N ALA A 49 1.76 11.76 14.01
CA ALA A 49 0.82 12.50 13.19
C ALA A 49 -0.54 12.12 13.78
N GLU A 50 -0.91 12.82 14.86
CA GLU A 50 -2.20 12.76 15.51
C GLU A 50 -3.21 12.73 14.37
N ALA A 51 -3.85 11.57 14.17
CA ALA A 51 -4.97 11.47 13.25
C ALA A 51 -6.03 12.40 13.83
N ARG A 52 -6.02 13.67 13.39
CA ARG A 52 -6.90 14.70 13.91
C ARG A 52 -8.30 14.27 13.56
N SER A 53 -9.00 13.76 14.57
CA SER A 53 -10.42 13.42 14.44
C SER A 53 -11.19 14.73 14.24
N LEU A 54 -11.56 14.99 12.99
CA LEU A 54 -12.43 16.12 12.68
C LEU A 54 -13.82 15.82 13.25
N ARG A 55 -14.29 16.66 14.17
CA ARG A 55 -15.66 16.58 14.69
C ARG A 55 -16.65 17.08 13.63
N LEU A 56 -16.99 16.19 12.68
CA LEU A 56 -17.91 16.47 11.58
C LEU A 56 -19.38 16.59 12.01
N ALA A 57 -19.71 16.29 13.27
CA ALA A 57 -21.08 16.33 13.78
C ALA A 57 -21.75 17.71 13.57
N GLY A 58 -21.04 18.80 13.87
CA GLY A 58 -21.56 20.16 13.67
C GLY A 58 -21.85 20.49 12.20
N PRO A 59 -20.86 20.37 11.29
CA PRO A 59 -21.06 20.58 9.86
C PRO A 59 -22.17 19.71 9.26
N LEU A 60 -22.22 18.42 9.61
CA LEU A 60 -23.24 17.51 9.11
C LEU A 60 -24.64 17.86 9.63
N LEU A 61 -24.78 18.27 10.89
CA LEU A 61 -26.05 18.73 11.45
C LEU A 61 -26.53 20.01 10.76
N ALA A 62 -25.63 20.94 10.44
CA ALA A 62 -25.95 22.17 9.72
C ALA A 62 -26.43 21.88 8.28
N ILE A 63 -25.75 20.97 7.57
CA ILE A 63 -26.18 20.52 6.23
C ILE A 63 -27.54 19.85 6.31
N ALA A 64 -27.76 18.95 7.28
CA ALA A 64 -29.03 18.27 7.47
C ALA A 64 -30.18 19.26 7.75
N ALA A 65 -29.97 20.25 8.61
CA ALA A 65 -30.95 21.30 8.89
C ALA A 65 -31.26 22.15 7.65
N GLY A 66 -30.24 22.47 6.84
CA GLY A 66 -30.40 23.19 5.58
C GLY A 66 -31.25 22.42 4.55
N LEU A 67 -30.98 21.12 4.40
CA LEU A 67 -31.76 20.25 3.51
C LEU A 67 -33.22 20.14 3.98
N LEU A 68 -33.46 20.05 5.28
CA LEU A 68 -34.82 20.00 5.84
C LEU A 68 -35.58 21.31 5.63
N ALA A 69 -34.91 22.46 5.76
CA ALA A 69 -35.51 23.76 5.47
C ALA A 69 -35.85 23.90 3.97
N LEU A 70 -34.98 23.40 3.09
CA LEU A 70 -35.21 23.38 1.64
C LEU A 70 -36.41 22.50 1.28
N ASP A 71 -36.52 21.31 1.87
CA ASP A 71 -37.65 20.40 1.66
C ASP A 71 -38.98 21.04 2.11
N LEU A 72 -39.00 21.67 3.29
CA LEU A 72 -40.17 22.39 3.78
C LEU A 72 -40.58 23.54 2.84
N PHE A 73 -39.60 24.26 2.30
CA PHE A 73 -39.85 25.33 1.35
C PHE A 73 -40.48 24.81 0.05
N ILE A 74 -39.92 23.73 -0.51
CA ILE A 74 -40.44 23.09 -1.72
C ILE A 74 -41.86 22.56 -1.47
N ALA A 75 -42.10 21.89 -0.34
CA ALA A 75 -43.42 21.38 0.03
C ALA A 75 -44.46 22.51 0.13
N LEU A 76 -44.11 23.65 0.72
CA LEU A 76 -44.97 24.83 0.80
C LEU A 76 -45.21 25.51 -0.56
N PHE A 77 -44.22 25.46 -1.46
CA PHE A 77 -44.34 25.94 -2.83
C PHE A 77 -45.31 25.08 -3.65
N VAL A 78 -45.11 23.76 -3.64
CA VAL A 78 -45.96 22.80 -4.37
C VAL A 78 -47.39 22.80 -3.82
N ALA A 79 -47.57 22.89 -2.50
CA ALA A 79 -48.89 23.01 -1.87
C ALA A 79 -49.60 24.35 -2.15
N GLY A 80 -48.98 25.27 -2.91
CA GLY A 80 -49.56 26.55 -3.29
C GLY A 80 -49.71 27.56 -2.15
N ARG A 81 -49.26 27.22 -0.93
CA ARG A 81 -49.35 28.08 0.26
C ARG A 81 -48.47 29.33 0.16
N LEU A 82 -47.42 29.30 -0.65
CA LEU A 82 -46.60 30.48 -0.94
C LEU A 82 -47.28 31.51 -1.86
N ARG A 83 -48.32 31.14 -2.63
CA ARG A 83 -49.10 32.07 -3.47
C ARG A 83 -50.11 32.93 -2.69
N GLY A 84 -50.44 32.56 -1.45
CA GLY A 84 -51.29 33.37 -0.57
C GLY A 84 -50.60 34.62 -0.01
N LEU A 85 -49.27 34.61 0.03
CA LEU A 85 -48.46 35.70 0.61
C LEU A 85 -48.21 36.86 -0.38
N THR A 86 -48.39 36.63 -1.68
CA THR A 86 -48.19 37.65 -2.73
C THR A 86 -49.47 38.40 -3.12
N ARG A 87 -50.65 37.95 -2.67
CA ARG A 87 -51.96 38.58 -2.97
C ARG A 87 -52.50 39.51 -1.88
N ARG A 88 -51.90 39.55 -0.68
CA ARG A 88 -52.24 40.52 0.38
C ARG A 88 -51.07 41.47 0.63
N GLY A 89 -51.13 42.62 -0.03
CA GLY A 89 -50.36 43.82 0.30
C GLY A 89 -49.01 43.93 -0.41
N LYS A 90 -48.94 44.86 -1.37
CA LYS A 90 -47.70 45.42 -1.95
C LYS A 90 -46.74 46.05 -0.91
N ALA A 91 -47.01 45.93 0.39
CA ALA A 91 -46.14 46.31 1.49
C ALA A 91 -45.40 45.13 2.17
N ALA A 92 -45.89 43.88 2.03
CA ALA A 92 -45.31 42.72 2.72
C ALA A 92 -44.28 41.93 1.90
N ALA A 93 -44.20 42.16 0.58
CA ALA A 93 -43.24 41.48 -0.30
C ALA A 93 -41.77 41.87 -0.04
N LYS A 94 -41.51 42.97 0.69
CA LYS A 94 -40.17 43.31 1.19
C LYS A 94 -39.77 42.55 2.46
N ALA A 95 -40.74 41.98 3.21
CA ALA A 95 -40.47 41.35 4.49
C ALA A 95 -40.17 39.84 4.38
N THR A 96 -40.74 39.12 3.41
CA THR A 96 -40.52 37.66 3.28
C THR A 96 -39.43 37.25 2.30
N GLY A 97 -39.12 38.06 1.29
CA GLY A 97 -37.80 37.99 0.64
C GLY A 97 -36.68 38.32 1.63
N GLY A 98 -36.99 39.16 2.63
CA GLY A 98 -36.14 39.48 3.75
C GLY A 98 -35.94 38.33 4.72
N ALA A 99 -36.89 37.41 4.93
CA ALA A 99 -36.72 36.30 5.88
C ALA A 99 -35.85 35.16 5.31
N ALA A 100 -36.01 34.80 4.03
CA ALA A 100 -35.11 33.87 3.36
C ALA A 100 -33.73 34.50 3.12
N GLY A 101 -33.70 35.78 2.74
CA GLY A 101 -32.46 36.57 2.65
C GLY A 101 -31.77 36.76 4.00
N ALA A 102 -32.52 36.92 5.10
CA ALA A 102 -31.98 37.06 6.45
C ALA A 102 -31.50 35.73 7.03
N LEU A 103 -32.05 34.58 6.63
CA LEU A 103 -31.47 33.28 7.00
C LEU A 103 -30.16 33.02 6.24
N ILE A 104 -30.07 33.42 4.97
CA ILE A 104 -28.83 33.35 4.17
C ILE A 104 -27.79 34.36 4.69
N LEU A 105 -28.21 35.58 5.04
CA LEU A 105 -27.36 36.59 5.67
C LEU A 105 -26.97 36.19 7.10
N ALA A 106 -27.84 35.55 7.88
CA ALA A 106 -27.49 35.03 9.21
C ALA A 106 -26.47 33.88 9.12
N PHE A 107 -26.49 33.08 8.04
CA PHE A 107 -25.42 32.11 7.76
C PHE A 107 -24.11 32.79 7.32
N ALA A 108 -24.19 33.91 6.59
CA ALA A 108 -23.02 34.70 6.20
C ALA A 108 -22.40 35.51 7.37
N PHE A 109 -23.19 35.81 8.41
CA PHE A 109 -22.79 36.58 9.60
C PHE A 109 -22.68 35.75 10.88
N LEU A 110 -22.84 34.43 10.83
CA LEU A 110 -22.29 33.57 11.88
C LEU A 110 -20.82 33.97 12.05
N PRO A 111 -20.32 34.21 13.28
CA PRO A 111 -18.92 34.48 13.50
C PRO A 111 -18.17 33.33 12.83
N GLN A 112 -17.56 33.65 11.69
CA GLN A 112 -16.57 32.83 11.06
C GLN A 112 -15.46 32.87 12.10
N GLU A 113 -15.48 31.94 13.06
CA GLU A 113 -14.27 31.53 13.75
C GLU A 113 -13.23 31.49 12.63
N PRO A 114 -12.22 32.38 12.66
CA PRO A 114 -11.32 32.54 11.54
C PRO A 114 -10.89 31.14 11.18
N ALA A 115 -11.16 30.72 9.94
CA ALA A 115 -10.74 29.42 9.47
C ALA A 115 -9.26 29.34 9.82
N HIS A 116 -8.94 28.63 10.90
CA HIS A 116 -7.58 28.56 11.43
C HIS A 116 -6.86 27.62 10.48
N ALA A 117 -6.51 28.17 9.32
CA ALA A 117 -5.54 27.64 8.41
C ALA A 117 -4.25 27.55 9.22
N GLN A 118 -3.95 26.33 9.68
CA GLN A 118 -2.63 25.86 10.09
C GLN A 118 -1.77 26.95 10.74
N GLY A 119 -2.16 27.39 11.94
CA GLY A 119 -1.28 28.22 12.76
C GLY A 119 -0.11 27.37 13.25
N GLY A 120 1.12 27.74 12.86
CA GLY A 120 2.33 27.16 13.43
C GLY A 120 2.44 27.50 14.93
N TYR A 121 2.97 26.56 15.69
CA TYR A 121 3.37 26.79 17.09
C TYR A 121 4.90 26.90 17.13
N GLU A 122 5.42 27.91 17.81
CA GLU A 122 6.86 28.04 18.07
C GLU A 122 7.14 27.67 19.53
N LEU A 123 8.14 26.83 19.75
CA LEU A 123 8.63 26.45 21.07
C LEU A 123 9.52 27.58 21.59
N LEU A 124 9.08 28.25 22.66
CA LEU A 124 9.85 29.30 23.32
C LEU A 124 10.96 28.70 24.20
N PRO A 125 12.03 29.47 24.49
CA PRO A 125 13.12 29.03 25.37
C PRO A 125 12.68 28.62 26.79
N ASP A 126 11.48 29.01 27.22
CA ASP A 126 10.87 28.65 28.50
C ASP A 126 10.08 27.34 28.46
N GLY A 127 10.05 26.65 27.30
CA GLY A 127 9.35 25.40 27.10
C GLY A 127 7.85 25.53 26.80
N SER A 128 7.33 26.76 26.67
CA SER A 128 5.93 27.01 26.31
C SER A 128 5.76 27.15 24.79
N TYR A 129 4.55 26.86 24.29
CA TYR A 129 4.20 27.06 22.88
C TYR A 129 3.30 28.29 22.75
N ARG A 130 3.62 29.20 21.82
CA ARG A 130 2.72 30.30 21.43
C ARG A 130 2.25 30.14 20.00
N ALA A 131 0.98 30.46 19.78
CA ALA A 131 0.40 30.60 18.45
C ALA A 131 0.93 31.89 17.81
N ILE A 132 1.58 31.75 16.65
CA ILE A 132 2.04 32.90 15.85
C ILE A 132 0.99 33.16 14.75
N PRO A 133 0.47 34.40 14.60
CA PRO A 133 -0.38 34.75 13.46
C PRO A 133 0.49 34.73 12.20
N SER A 134 0.32 33.71 11.35
CA SER A 134 1.13 33.50 10.14
C SER A 134 1.21 34.73 9.24
N PRO A 135 2.38 35.40 9.08
CA PRO A 135 2.66 36.21 7.92
C PRO A 135 3.25 35.28 6.86
N SER A 136 2.47 35.01 5.81
CA SER A 136 2.78 34.07 4.72
C SER A 136 2.95 32.63 5.17
N THR A 137 2.23 31.71 4.52
CA THR A 137 2.60 30.30 4.46
C THR A 137 4.02 30.25 3.91
N ARG A 138 5.03 30.23 4.79
CA ARG A 138 6.30 29.61 4.44
C ARG A 138 5.93 28.14 4.24
N VAL A 139 5.57 27.81 3.01
CA VAL A 139 5.81 26.47 2.48
C VAL A 139 7.30 26.30 2.71
N VAL A 140 7.68 25.65 3.82
CA VAL A 140 8.98 25.01 3.88
C VAL A 140 8.84 23.98 2.78
N PRO A 141 9.48 24.16 1.61
CA PRO A 141 9.52 23.06 0.67
C PRO A 141 10.21 21.98 1.48
N LEU A 142 9.53 20.84 1.68
CA LEU A 142 10.26 19.61 1.96
C LEU A 142 11.40 19.63 0.93
N PRO A 143 12.68 19.53 1.36
CA PRO A 143 13.79 19.62 0.42
C PRO A 143 13.41 18.72 -0.74
N ALA A 144 13.25 19.30 -1.94
CA ALA A 144 12.70 18.59 -3.08
C ALA A 144 13.52 17.32 -3.21
N GLY A 145 12.91 16.19 -2.84
CA GLY A 145 13.63 14.93 -2.83
C GLY A 145 14.17 14.77 -4.24
N LYS A 146 15.43 14.34 -4.37
CA LYS A 146 15.97 13.95 -5.68
C LYS A 146 15.29 12.70 -6.25
N ALA A 147 14.24 12.21 -5.59
CA ALA A 147 13.47 11.05 -5.99
C ALA A 147 12.73 11.35 -7.29
N SER A 148 12.93 10.48 -8.27
CA SER A 148 12.15 10.43 -9.50
C SER A 148 10.68 10.13 -9.20
N GLN A 149 9.78 10.47 -10.13
CA GLN A 149 8.37 10.11 -10.02
C GLN A 149 8.16 8.60 -9.85
N LYS A 150 8.97 7.79 -10.55
CA LYS A 150 8.96 6.33 -10.45
C LYS A 150 9.24 5.83 -9.03
N GLU A 151 10.19 6.46 -8.33
CA GLU A 151 10.52 6.13 -6.93
C GLU A 151 9.41 6.59 -5.98
N ILE A 152 8.84 7.77 -6.21
CA ILE A 152 7.69 8.26 -5.44
C ILE A 152 6.51 7.29 -5.59
N ASP A 153 6.20 6.87 -6.81
CA ASP A 153 5.11 5.95 -7.13
C ASP A 153 5.29 4.57 -6.47
N ALA A 154 6.52 4.04 -6.48
CA ALA A 154 6.84 2.76 -5.83
C ALA A 154 6.82 2.86 -4.29
N ALA A 155 7.22 4.00 -3.73
CA ALA A 155 7.18 4.22 -2.29
C ALA A 155 5.76 4.44 -1.74
N LEU A 156 4.86 5.03 -2.53
CA LEU A 156 3.48 5.32 -2.13
C LEU A 156 2.51 4.17 -2.41
N THR A 157 2.79 3.32 -3.40
CA THR A 157 1.89 2.24 -3.78
C THR A 157 2.68 1.00 -4.17
N MET A 158 2.39 -0.09 -3.45
CA MET A 158 2.98 -1.40 -3.68
C MET A 158 2.77 -1.84 -5.13
N ARG A 159 3.84 -2.34 -5.75
CA ARG A 159 3.85 -2.82 -7.13
C ARG A 159 4.97 -3.83 -7.31
N PHE A 160 4.86 -4.66 -8.33
CA PHE A 160 5.95 -5.54 -8.72
C PHE A 160 7.00 -4.79 -9.55
N GLY A 161 8.25 -5.22 -9.41
CA GLY A 161 9.33 -4.83 -10.31
C GLY A 161 9.66 -5.97 -11.28
N TYR A 162 10.12 -5.65 -12.49
CA TYR A 162 10.78 -6.61 -13.35
C TYR A 162 12.05 -6.03 -13.95
N ILE A 163 13.08 -6.85 -14.09
CA ILE A 163 14.37 -6.43 -14.63
C ILE A 163 14.20 -6.15 -16.13
N GLU A 164 14.51 -4.92 -16.53
CA GLU A 164 14.47 -4.51 -17.93
C GLU A 164 15.65 -5.11 -18.69
N THR A 165 15.37 -5.71 -19.83
CA THR A 165 16.37 -6.33 -20.70
C THR A 165 16.46 -5.62 -22.04
N GLY A 166 17.45 -5.93 -22.87
CA GLY A 166 17.51 -5.45 -24.26
C GLY A 166 16.41 -6.05 -25.16
N ASP A 167 15.71 -7.10 -24.72
CA ASP A 167 14.64 -7.73 -25.47
C ASP A 167 13.30 -7.05 -25.16
N ARG A 168 12.90 -6.15 -26.07
CA ARG A 168 11.63 -5.41 -25.94
C ARG A 168 10.42 -6.34 -25.91
N ALA A 169 10.40 -7.41 -26.71
CA ALA A 169 9.26 -8.31 -26.76
C ALA A 169 9.12 -9.09 -25.44
N LEU A 170 10.25 -9.48 -24.84
CA LEU A 170 10.29 -10.10 -23.53
C LEU A 170 9.85 -9.15 -22.42
N ASN A 171 10.26 -7.88 -22.47
CA ASN A 171 9.84 -6.86 -21.51
C ASN A 171 8.32 -6.60 -21.58
N GLU A 172 7.74 -6.50 -22.79
CA GLU A 172 6.29 -6.34 -22.97
C GLU A 172 5.51 -7.56 -22.45
N ARG A 173 5.98 -8.77 -22.77
CA ARG A 173 5.44 -10.03 -22.26
C ARG A 173 5.46 -10.07 -20.74
N THR A 174 6.58 -9.71 -20.13
CA THR A 174 6.75 -9.70 -18.67
C THR A 174 5.80 -8.69 -18.03
N ARG A 175 5.70 -7.48 -18.59
CA ARG A 175 4.77 -6.46 -18.12
C ARG A 175 3.31 -6.92 -18.20
N ALA A 176 2.90 -7.52 -19.32
CA ALA A 176 1.55 -8.05 -19.49
C ALA A 176 1.26 -9.22 -18.53
N GLY A 177 2.26 -10.09 -18.30
CA GLY A 177 2.22 -11.17 -17.31
C GLY A 177 1.97 -10.67 -15.90
N LEU A 178 2.78 -9.70 -15.46
CA LEU A 178 2.66 -9.13 -14.12
C LEU A 178 1.39 -8.31 -13.94
N ARG A 179 0.88 -7.63 -14.99
CA ARG A 179 -0.45 -7.02 -14.96
C ARG A 179 -1.53 -8.07 -14.74
N GLY A 180 -1.48 -9.19 -15.46
CA GLY A 180 -2.42 -10.29 -15.26
C GLY A 180 -2.36 -10.88 -13.86
N LEU A 181 -1.16 -11.03 -13.30
CA LEU A 181 -0.97 -11.43 -11.90
C LEU A 181 -1.57 -10.41 -10.93
N SER A 182 -1.32 -9.10 -11.13
CA SER A 182 -1.94 -8.04 -10.31
C SER A 182 -3.47 -8.09 -10.36
N ASN A 183 -4.05 -8.34 -11.54
CA ASN A 183 -5.51 -8.50 -11.70
C ASN A 183 -6.04 -9.68 -10.88
N ILE A 184 -5.37 -10.83 -10.94
CA ILE A 184 -5.76 -12.02 -10.16
C ILE A 184 -5.62 -11.77 -8.66
N LEU A 185 -4.54 -11.14 -8.23
CA LEU A 185 -4.35 -10.80 -6.82
C LEU A 185 -5.43 -9.85 -6.31
N ASN A 186 -5.79 -8.83 -7.08
CA ASN A 186 -6.88 -7.91 -6.74
C ASN A 186 -8.23 -8.63 -6.66
N MET A 187 -8.50 -9.55 -7.59
CA MET A 187 -9.76 -10.31 -7.61
C MET A 187 -9.88 -11.34 -6.49
N ARG A 188 -8.77 -11.94 -6.06
CA ARG A 188 -8.78 -13.14 -5.21
C ARG A 188 -8.20 -12.93 -3.82
N THR A 189 -7.55 -11.79 -3.57
CA THR A 189 -6.87 -11.47 -2.31
C THR A 189 -7.12 -10.01 -1.93
N SER A 190 -6.66 -9.58 -0.76
CA SER A 190 -6.65 -8.16 -0.36
C SER A 190 -5.40 -7.40 -0.84
N VAL A 191 -4.53 -8.04 -1.62
CA VAL A 191 -3.34 -7.41 -2.19
C VAL A 191 -3.72 -6.71 -3.49
N GLU A 192 -3.45 -5.43 -3.58
CA GLU A 192 -3.80 -4.58 -4.73
C GLU A 192 -2.52 -3.95 -5.33
N PRO A 193 -1.69 -4.70 -6.07
CA PRO A 193 -0.49 -4.13 -6.68
C PRO A 193 -0.87 -3.16 -7.80
N ALA A 194 -0.22 -2.00 -7.85
CA ALA A 194 -0.29 -1.10 -8.98
C ALA A 194 0.45 -1.65 -10.22
N GLU A 195 0.44 -0.90 -11.32
CA GLU A 195 1.13 -1.27 -12.56
C GLU A 195 2.63 -1.56 -12.30
N PRO A 196 3.16 -2.67 -12.85
CA PRO A 196 4.53 -3.11 -12.59
C PRO A 196 5.55 -2.17 -13.26
N HIS A 197 6.70 -1.99 -12.60
CA HIS A 197 7.79 -1.18 -13.13
C HIS A 197 8.88 -2.02 -13.78
N ALA A 198 9.35 -1.56 -14.95
CA ALA A 198 10.63 -2.00 -15.51
C ALA A 198 11.77 -1.45 -14.65
N LEU A 199 12.79 -2.25 -14.33
CA LEU A 199 13.89 -1.88 -13.44
C LEU A 199 15.24 -2.04 -14.13
N ASN A 200 16.03 -0.97 -14.08
CA ASN A 200 17.45 -0.99 -14.35
C ASN A 200 18.20 -1.25 -13.03
N LEU A 201 18.86 -2.40 -12.94
CA LEU A 201 19.53 -2.86 -11.72
C LEU A 201 20.63 -1.93 -11.21
N GLU A 202 21.25 -1.15 -12.09
CA GLU A 202 22.40 -0.31 -11.75
C GLU A 202 22.00 1.06 -11.22
N THR A 203 20.76 1.50 -11.49
CA THR A 203 20.31 2.88 -11.23
C THR A 203 19.07 2.95 -10.34
N ASP A 204 18.05 2.11 -10.56
CA ASP A 204 16.76 2.19 -9.84
C ASP A 204 16.82 1.67 -8.40
N ALA A 205 16.08 2.32 -7.49
CA ALA A 205 15.93 1.91 -6.09
C ALA A 205 15.14 0.59 -5.94
N LEU A 206 15.85 -0.54 -5.92
CA LEU A 206 15.28 -1.90 -5.87
C LEU A 206 14.54 -2.17 -4.56
N GLU A 207 14.97 -1.54 -3.48
CA GLU A 207 14.40 -1.65 -2.13
C GLU A 207 12.94 -1.19 -2.02
N LEU A 208 12.43 -0.48 -3.03
CA LEU A 208 11.03 -0.04 -3.08
C LEU A 208 10.07 -1.13 -3.57
N TYR A 209 10.58 -2.29 -4.02
CA TYR A 209 9.78 -3.35 -4.60
C TYR A 209 9.83 -4.61 -3.73
N PRO A 210 8.70 -5.10 -3.19
CA PRO A 210 8.70 -6.29 -2.34
C PRO A 210 9.10 -7.56 -3.11
N LEU A 211 8.85 -7.58 -4.43
CA LEU A 211 9.13 -8.72 -5.30
C LEU A 211 9.61 -8.21 -6.66
N ILE A 212 10.77 -8.69 -7.11
CA ILE A 212 11.36 -8.41 -8.41
C ILE A 212 11.38 -9.68 -9.26
N PHE A 213 10.94 -9.57 -10.51
CA PHE A 213 10.98 -10.63 -11.50
C PHE A 213 12.15 -10.46 -12.47
N PHE A 214 12.90 -11.52 -12.70
CA PHE A 214 13.89 -11.61 -13.75
C PHE A 214 13.49 -12.69 -14.74
N VAL A 215 12.96 -12.29 -15.89
CA VAL A 215 12.72 -13.22 -16.99
C VAL A 215 13.95 -13.24 -17.87
N VAL A 216 14.63 -14.38 -17.92
CA VAL A 216 15.96 -14.49 -18.53
C VAL A 216 15.85 -14.48 -20.07
N PRO A 217 16.58 -13.57 -20.76
CA PRO A 217 16.71 -13.63 -22.22
C PRO A 217 17.43 -14.90 -22.68
N GLU A 218 17.10 -15.41 -23.86
CA GLU A 218 17.74 -16.63 -24.41
C GLU A 218 19.24 -16.49 -24.61
N ASN A 219 19.74 -15.27 -24.82
CA ASN A 219 21.16 -14.95 -24.97
C ASN A 219 21.65 -14.00 -23.87
N ALA A 220 21.15 -14.18 -22.64
CA ALA A 220 21.53 -13.34 -21.51
C ALA A 220 23.04 -13.38 -21.25
N ALA A 221 23.65 -12.19 -21.19
CA ALA A 221 25.02 -12.02 -20.71
C ALA A 221 25.04 -11.97 -19.17
N PRO A 222 26.17 -12.30 -18.53
CA PRO A 222 26.34 -12.11 -17.08
C PRO A 222 25.97 -10.69 -16.65
N LEU A 223 25.36 -10.58 -15.47
CA LEU A 223 25.00 -9.27 -14.92
C LEU A 223 26.26 -8.45 -14.60
N PRO A 224 26.25 -7.12 -14.80
CA PRO A 224 27.34 -6.26 -14.37
C PRO A 224 27.59 -6.34 -12.85
N ASP A 225 28.84 -6.21 -12.41
CA ASP A 225 29.21 -6.29 -10.98
C ASP A 225 28.39 -5.34 -10.09
N GLN A 226 28.10 -4.13 -10.58
CA GLN A 226 27.26 -3.16 -9.88
C GLN A 226 25.82 -3.66 -9.71
N ALA A 227 25.24 -4.28 -10.74
CA ALA A 227 23.91 -4.87 -10.68
C ALA A 227 23.88 -6.03 -9.68
N VAL A 228 24.89 -6.91 -9.69
CA VAL A 228 25.04 -8.02 -8.74
C VAL A 228 25.15 -7.50 -7.30
N ALA A 229 25.97 -6.47 -7.06
CA ALA A 229 26.13 -5.88 -5.73
C ALA A 229 24.82 -5.27 -5.18
N ARG A 230 24.04 -4.59 -6.04
CA ARG A 230 22.74 -4.02 -5.69
C ARG A 230 21.68 -5.10 -5.46
N LEU A 231 21.66 -6.15 -6.27
CA LEU A 231 20.76 -7.28 -6.08
C LEU A 231 21.06 -8.05 -4.78
N ASN A 232 22.34 -8.19 -4.44
CA ASN A 232 22.76 -8.74 -3.14
C ASN A 232 22.29 -7.86 -1.97
N ALA A 233 22.36 -6.53 -2.10
CA ALA A 233 21.84 -5.62 -1.07
C ALA A 233 20.31 -5.77 -0.93
N TYR A 234 19.59 -5.87 -2.04
CA TYR A 234 18.15 -6.09 -2.10
C TYR A 234 17.72 -7.38 -1.39
N LEU A 235 18.38 -8.50 -1.70
CA LEU A 235 18.11 -9.79 -1.04
C LEU A 235 18.41 -9.71 0.46
N ARG A 236 19.53 -9.08 0.87
CA ARG A 236 19.87 -8.88 2.28
C ARG A 236 18.88 -8.01 3.05
N SER A 237 18.25 -7.05 2.38
CA SER A 237 17.20 -6.22 3.00
C SER A 237 15.82 -6.89 3.05
N GLY A 238 15.71 -8.16 2.62
CA GLY A 238 14.46 -8.93 2.69
C GLY A 238 13.63 -8.89 1.41
N GLY A 239 14.16 -8.33 0.32
CA GLY A 239 13.53 -8.40 -0.99
C GLY A 239 13.50 -9.83 -1.53
N ALA A 240 12.51 -10.12 -2.39
CA ALA A 240 12.34 -11.41 -3.02
C ALA A 240 12.58 -11.33 -4.53
N LEU A 241 13.30 -12.32 -5.08
CA LEU A 241 13.67 -12.42 -6.49
C LEU A 241 13.09 -13.69 -7.10
N VAL A 242 12.33 -13.54 -8.17
CA VAL A 242 11.83 -14.65 -8.99
C VAL A 242 12.58 -14.65 -10.31
N ILE A 243 13.23 -15.75 -10.63
CA ILE A 243 13.96 -15.96 -11.88
C ILE A 243 13.21 -16.98 -12.72
N ASP A 244 12.76 -16.56 -13.90
CA ASP A 244 12.10 -17.43 -14.86
C ASP A 244 12.96 -17.55 -16.12
N THR A 245 13.56 -18.73 -16.30
CA THR A 245 14.42 -19.00 -17.47
C THR A 245 13.63 -19.32 -18.73
N ARG A 246 12.35 -19.66 -18.59
CA ARG A 246 11.46 -20.10 -19.69
C ARG A 246 11.99 -21.30 -20.50
N ALA A 247 12.99 -22.02 -19.99
CA ALA A 247 13.62 -23.15 -20.70
C ALA A 247 12.67 -24.34 -20.93
N GLY A 248 11.53 -24.41 -20.22
CA GLY A 248 10.56 -25.51 -20.34
C GLY A 248 9.86 -25.63 -21.69
N GLY A 249 10.05 -24.68 -22.62
CA GLY A 249 9.53 -24.78 -23.98
C GLY A 249 10.28 -25.75 -24.89
N ASP A 250 11.47 -26.18 -24.49
CA ASP A 250 12.17 -27.29 -25.12
C ASP A 250 11.97 -28.57 -24.27
N PRO A 251 11.26 -29.60 -24.77
CA PRO A 251 11.04 -30.85 -24.06
C PRO A 251 12.34 -31.57 -23.66
N ALA A 252 13.44 -31.32 -24.38
CA ALA A 252 14.76 -31.85 -24.07
C ALA A 252 15.54 -30.99 -23.05
N ALA A 253 15.10 -29.75 -22.81
CA ALA A 253 15.76 -28.85 -21.87
C ALA A 253 15.31 -29.11 -20.43
N GLN A 254 16.28 -29.51 -19.62
CA GLN A 254 16.17 -29.42 -18.17
C GLN A 254 16.60 -28.01 -17.73
N THR A 255 16.12 -27.56 -16.57
CA THR A 255 16.62 -26.32 -15.94
C THR A 255 18.14 -26.46 -15.75
N ASP A 256 18.92 -25.78 -16.58
CA ASP A 256 20.38 -25.76 -16.45
C ASP A 256 20.79 -24.76 -15.36
N VAL A 257 20.95 -25.28 -14.14
CA VAL A 257 21.37 -24.48 -12.99
C VAL A 257 22.82 -24.00 -13.14
N THR A 258 23.68 -24.70 -13.85
CA THR A 258 25.08 -24.29 -14.10
C THR A 258 25.15 -23.05 -14.99
N ARG A 259 24.27 -22.96 -15.99
CA ARG A 259 24.12 -21.74 -16.79
C ARG A 259 23.64 -20.57 -15.92
N LEU A 260 22.73 -20.82 -14.98
CA LEU A 260 22.27 -19.80 -14.03
C LEU A 260 23.35 -19.36 -13.04
N GLU A 261 24.17 -20.27 -12.54
CA GLU A 261 25.34 -19.95 -11.71
C GLU A 261 26.32 -19.02 -12.45
N THR A 262 26.50 -19.24 -13.75
CA THR A 262 27.32 -18.36 -14.59
C THR A 262 26.65 -16.99 -14.82
N LEU A 263 25.35 -16.98 -15.10
CA LEU A 263 24.58 -15.75 -15.32
C LEU A 263 24.51 -14.86 -14.07
N LEU A 264 24.38 -15.52 -12.92
CA LEU A 264 24.24 -14.91 -11.59
C LEU A 264 25.54 -15.01 -10.79
N ALA A 265 26.67 -15.10 -11.47
CA ALA A 265 27.98 -15.16 -10.82
C ALA A 265 28.14 -13.97 -9.87
N GLY A 266 28.48 -14.25 -8.62
CA GLY A 266 28.60 -13.23 -7.57
C GLY A 266 27.31 -12.90 -6.80
N LEU A 267 26.16 -13.47 -7.18
CA LEU A 267 24.95 -13.42 -6.35
C LEU A 267 25.19 -14.23 -5.07
N ASP A 268 25.01 -13.61 -3.92
CA ASP A 268 25.11 -14.20 -2.57
C ASP A 268 23.84 -15.00 -2.26
N ALA A 269 23.62 -16.03 -3.07
CA ALA A 269 22.52 -16.98 -2.89
C ALA A 269 23.00 -18.17 -2.05
N PRO A 270 22.23 -18.61 -1.05
CA PRO A 270 22.52 -19.86 -0.35
C PRO A 270 22.38 -21.05 -1.32
N GLN A 271 22.81 -22.24 -0.87
CA GLN A 271 22.61 -23.46 -1.65
C GLN A 271 21.15 -23.59 -2.11
N LEU A 272 20.94 -24.01 -3.34
CA LEU A 272 19.61 -24.21 -3.90
C LEU A 272 19.14 -25.65 -3.68
N GLN A 273 17.83 -25.82 -3.53
CA GLN A 273 17.17 -27.12 -3.53
C GLN A 273 15.85 -27.02 -4.31
N THR A 274 15.37 -28.14 -4.86
CA THR A 274 14.00 -28.20 -5.36
C THR A 274 13.00 -28.11 -4.22
N VAL A 275 11.85 -27.47 -4.45
CA VAL A 275 10.80 -27.32 -3.43
C VAL A 275 10.35 -28.71 -2.91
N PRO A 276 10.47 -28.98 -1.60
CA PRO A 276 9.96 -30.22 -1.00
C PRO A 276 8.42 -30.31 -1.06
N GLU A 277 7.86 -31.52 -1.09
CA GLU A 277 6.41 -31.75 -1.19
C GLU A 277 5.59 -31.03 -0.10
N ASN A 278 6.14 -30.94 1.12
CA ASN A 278 5.50 -30.30 2.27
C ASN A 278 5.93 -28.85 2.51
N HIS A 279 6.53 -28.18 1.52
CA HIS A 279 6.97 -26.79 1.67
C HIS A 279 5.80 -25.82 1.82
N VAL A 280 6.00 -24.71 2.55
CA VAL A 280 4.94 -23.71 2.78
C VAL A 280 4.39 -23.13 1.48
N LEU A 281 5.22 -23.02 0.44
CA LEU A 281 4.82 -22.48 -0.87
C LEU A 281 3.65 -23.23 -1.53
N SER A 282 3.49 -24.54 -1.27
CA SER A 282 2.38 -25.31 -1.81
C SER A 282 1.06 -25.09 -1.07
N ARG A 283 1.07 -24.26 0.00
CA ARG A 283 -0.06 -24.01 0.90
C ARG A 283 -0.13 -22.58 1.45
N SER A 284 0.58 -21.63 0.85
CA SER A 284 0.60 -20.23 1.32
C SER A 284 -0.73 -19.51 1.09
N PHE A 285 -1.46 -19.87 0.03
CA PHE A 285 -2.78 -19.32 -0.27
C PHE A 285 -3.69 -20.40 -0.87
N TYR A 286 -3.25 -21.01 -1.98
CA TYR A 286 -3.86 -22.21 -2.54
C TYR A 286 -3.15 -23.47 -2.08
N LEU A 287 -3.88 -24.59 -2.10
CA LEU A 287 -3.32 -25.93 -1.97
C LEU A 287 -3.00 -26.48 -3.36
N ILE A 288 -1.73 -26.42 -3.75
CA ILE A 288 -1.23 -26.85 -5.07
C ILE A 288 -0.24 -28.00 -4.92
N LYS A 289 -0.11 -28.80 -5.98
CA LYS A 289 0.83 -29.95 -6.00
C LYS A 289 2.13 -29.63 -6.72
N ASP A 290 2.05 -28.75 -7.70
CA ASP A 290 3.14 -28.31 -8.55
C ASP A 290 3.02 -26.80 -8.82
N PHE A 291 3.98 -26.25 -9.57
CA PHE A 291 4.07 -24.81 -9.86
C PHE A 291 3.98 -24.57 -11.37
N PRO A 292 2.85 -24.90 -12.02
CA PRO A 292 2.75 -24.82 -13.47
C PRO A 292 2.80 -23.37 -13.95
N GLY A 293 3.39 -23.18 -15.13
CA GLY A 293 3.32 -21.94 -15.89
C GLY A 293 2.67 -22.22 -17.24
N ARG A 294 3.26 -21.71 -18.31
CA ARG A 294 2.92 -22.13 -19.67
C ARG A 294 3.22 -23.62 -19.89
N PHE A 295 4.27 -24.11 -19.23
CA PHE A 295 4.70 -25.50 -19.22
C PHE A 295 4.40 -26.16 -17.86
N ALA A 296 3.95 -27.42 -17.90
CA ALA A 296 3.67 -28.24 -16.70
C ALA A 296 4.84 -29.16 -16.34
N GLY A 297 4.78 -29.78 -15.16
CA GLY A 297 5.79 -30.77 -14.72
C GLY A 297 7.19 -30.18 -14.53
N ARG A 298 7.28 -28.86 -14.35
CA ARG A 298 8.53 -28.12 -14.17
C ARG A 298 8.91 -28.07 -12.69
N ARG A 299 10.21 -27.94 -12.43
CA ARG A 299 10.75 -27.87 -11.06
C ARG A 299 10.93 -26.42 -10.65
N LEU A 300 10.48 -26.08 -9.45
CA LEU A 300 10.80 -24.83 -8.77
C LEU A 300 11.98 -25.08 -7.82
N TRP A 301 13.02 -24.26 -7.94
CA TRP A 301 14.17 -24.25 -7.06
C TRP A 301 14.09 -23.05 -6.12
N ILE A 302 14.49 -23.29 -4.87
CA ILE A 302 14.44 -22.33 -3.78
C ILE A 302 15.73 -22.38 -2.96
N GLU A 303 15.92 -21.38 -2.11
CA GLU A 303 16.94 -21.41 -1.06
C GLU A 303 16.77 -22.68 -0.19
N LYS A 304 17.88 -23.38 0.06
CA LYS A 304 17.92 -24.50 0.99
C LYS A 304 17.80 -23.98 2.42
N THR A 305 16.72 -24.38 3.09
CA THR A 305 16.48 -24.06 4.48
C THR A 305 17.24 -25.02 5.40
N GLY A 306 18.25 -24.52 6.12
CA GLY A 306 18.73 -25.12 7.39
C GLY A 306 20.24 -25.36 7.57
N GLU A 307 20.82 -24.65 8.55
CA GLU A 307 21.52 -25.23 9.72
C GLU A 307 20.97 -24.56 11.00
N PRO A 308 20.86 -25.26 12.14
CA PRO A 308 20.54 -24.64 13.43
C PRO A 308 21.63 -23.61 13.77
N GLY A 309 21.30 -22.31 13.69
CA GLY A 309 22.25 -21.21 13.94
C GLY A 309 22.46 -20.25 12.76
N ALA A 310 21.90 -20.53 11.58
CA ALA A 310 21.86 -19.54 10.50
C ALA A 310 20.82 -18.46 10.84
N THR A 311 21.25 -17.21 11.00
CA THR A 311 20.42 -16.03 11.31
C THR A 311 19.48 -15.62 10.16
N ARG A 312 19.20 -16.52 9.22
CA ARG A 312 18.59 -16.22 7.92
C ARG A 312 17.45 -17.20 7.61
N GLY A 313 16.21 -16.68 7.70
CA GLY A 313 15.00 -17.31 7.18
C GLY A 313 14.30 -18.27 8.14
N ASP A 314 13.14 -17.87 8.63
CA ASP A 314 12.13 -18.65 9.36
C ASP A 314 11.43 -19.75 8.51
N GLY A 315 12.09 -20.23 7.45
CA GLY A 315 11.49 -21.13 6.47
C GLY A 315 10.90 -20.45 5.22
N VAL A 316 10.97 -19.12 5.12
CA VAL A 316 10.53 -18.38 3.93
C VAL A 316 11.70 -18.15 2.95
N SER A 317 11.59 -18.74 1.75
CA SER A 317 12.56 -18.53 0.66
C SER A 317 12.39 -17.14 0.04
N ARG A 318 13.50 -16.49 -0.33
CA ARG A 318 13.49 -15.19 -1.03
C ARG A 318 13.96 -15.29 -2.47
N LEU A 319 14.60 -16.39 -2.85
CA LEU A 319 15.02 -16.67 -4.20
C LEU A 319 14.21 -17.85 -4.74
N PHE A 320 13.56 -17.62 -5.89
CA PHE A 320 12.74 -18.59 -6.59
C PHE A 320 13.25 -18.71 -8.01
N ILE A 321 13.51 -19.92 -8.48
CA ILE A 321 14.05 -20.15 -9.82
C ILE A 321 13.23 -21.25 -10.49
N GLY A 322 12.67 -20.94 -11.64
CA GLY A 322 12.00 -21.93 -12.48
C GLY A 322 12.13 -21.64 -13.95
N ASP A 323 11.41 -22.44 -14.72
CA ASP A 323 11.49 -22.46 -16.18
C ASP A 323 10.15 -22.74 -16.84
N ALA A 324 9.06 -22.55 -16.09
CA ALA A 324 7.71 -22.83 -16.52
C ALA A 324 7.11 -21.74 -17.42
N ASP A 325 7.81 -20.62 -17.65
CA ASP A 325 7.31 -19.48 -18.42
C ASP A 325 5.99 -18.96 -17.83
N TRP A 326 6.02 -18.62 -16.54
CA TRP A 326 4.86 -18.17 -15.77
C TRP A 326 4.31 -16.86 -16.32
N VAL A 327 5.20 -15.93 -16.68
CA VAL A 327 4.78 -14.62 -17.19
C VAL A 327 3.90 -14.74 -18.43
N SER A 328 4.12 -15.76 -19.27
CA SER A 328 3.29 -16.03 -20.44
C SER A 328 1.93 -16.63 -20.07
N ALA A 329 1.88 -17.49 -19.05
CA ALA A 329 0.60 -18.03 -18.56
C ALA A 329 -0.28 -16.95 -17.93
N TRP A 330 0.33 -15.94 -17.32
CA TRP A 330 -0.37 -14.82 -16.69
C TRP A 330 -0.72 -13.69 -17.66
N ALA A 331 -0.05 -13.58 -18.80
CA ALA A 331 -0.15 -12.39 -19.65
C ALA A 331 -1.55 -12.21 -20.24
N VAL A 332 -2.07 -11.00 -20.04
CA VAL A 332 -3.37 -10.55 -20.55
C VAL A 332 -3.26 -9.22 -21.30
N ASP A 333 -4.18 -8.98 -22.22
CA ASP A 333 -4.37 -7.67 -22.87
C ASP A 333 -5.13 -6.69 -21.96
N GLN A 334 -5.48 -5.52 -22.49
CA GLN A 334 -6.22 -4.48 -21.76
C GLN A 334 -7.68 -4.89 -21.44
N ASP A 335 -8.24 -5.82 -22.21
CA ASP A 335 -9.59 -6.36 -22.01
C ASP A 335 -9.59 -7.59 -21.07
N GLY A 336 -8.41 -7.99 -20.55
CA GLY A 336 -8.25 -9.16 -19.70
C GLY A 336 -8.18 -10.50 -20.46
N ARG A 337 -8.01 -10.48 -21.80
CA ARG A 337 -7.90 -11.69 -22.61
C ARG A 337 -6.48 -12.25 -22.59
N ASP A 338 -6.36 -13.58 -22.54
CA ASP A 338 -5.08 -14.28 -22.54
C ASP A 338 -4.26 -14.00 -23.82
N LEU A 339 -2.98 -13.66 -23.68
CA LEU A 339 -2.09 -13.36 -24.81
C LEU A 339 -1.35 -14.57 -25.37
N TYR A 340 -1.07 -15.58 -24.56
CA TYR A 340 -0.31 -16.77 -24.97
C TYR A 340 -1.04 -18.05 -24.59
N SER A 341 -0.96 -19.08 -25.42
CA SER A 341 -1.49 -20.41 -25.13
C SER A 341 -0.68 -21.12 -24.03
N VAL A 342 -1.35 -21.99 -23.28
CA VAL A 342 -0.78 -22.84 -22.22
C VAL A 342 -1.06 -24.30 -22.60
N ASP A 343 -0.07 -25.18 -22.44
CA ASP A 343 -0.11 -26.54 -23.01
C ASP A 343 -1.28 -27.39 -22.49
N GLY A 344 -1.49 -27.39 -21.16
CA GLY A 344 -2.63 -28.06 -20.52
C GLY A 344 -3.94 -27.27 -20.59
N GLY A 345 -4.02 -26.23 -21.42
CA GLY A 345 -5.23 -25.46 -21.67
C GLY A 345 -5.71 -24.63 -20.47
N PRO A 346 -7.02 -24.32 -20.41
CA PRO A 346 -7.58 -23.42 -19.40
C PRO A 346 -7.37 -23.89 -17.96
N GLN A 347 -7.40 -25.20 -17.71
CA GLN A 347 -7.25 -25.75 -16.35
C GLN A 347 -5.83 -25.56 -15.81
N GLN A 348 -4.81 -25.77 -16.65
CA GLN A 348 -3.43 -25.48 -16.26
C GLN A 348 -3.24 -23.98 -16.04
N ARG A 349 -3.79 -23.12 -16.90
CA ARG A 349 -3.70 -21.67 -16.70
C ARG A 349 -4.33 -21.24 -15.39
N GLU A 350 -5.48 -21.80 -15.04
CA GLU A 350 -6.15 -21.52 -13.77
C GLU A 350 -5.27 -21.92 -12.58
N THR A 351 -4.54 -23.03 -12.68
CA THR A 351 -3.62 -23.47 -11.62
C THR A 351 -2.36 -22.60 -11.55
N ALA A 352 -1.93 -22.03 -12.68
CA ALA A 352 -0.80 -21.12 -12.74
C ALA A 352 -1.10 -19.75 -12.10
N ARG A 353 -2.37 -19.31 -12.07
CA ARG A 353 -2.82 -17.98 -11.63
C ARG A 353 -3.02 -17.87 -10.12
#